data_AF-A0A979GTA7-F1
#
_entry.id   AF-A0A979GTA7-F1
#
_cell.length_a   1.000
_cell.length_b   1.000
_cell.length_c   1.000
_cell.angle_alpha   90.00
_cell.angle_beta   90.00
_cell.angle_gamma   90.00
#
_symmetry.space_group_name_H-M   'P 1'
#
loop_
_entity.id
_entity.type
_entity.pdbx_description
1 polymer ?
#
loop_
_entity_poly.entity_id
_entity_poly.type
_entity_poly.pdbx_seq_one_letter_code
_entity_poly.pdbx_strand_id
1 'polypeptide(L)'
;MIAISNGFSYILPDSKGKPYTIKVNFTSMPQSYEISPGEPIDIISVTVLKIDEESGFQEIFNYYIRDMNGELSIGTMKKQQFNPIKSQMLEELKEQVLVRYEDIAKEK
;
A
#
# COMPACT_ATOMS: atom_id res chain seq x y z
N MET A 1 3.42 2.01 18.93
CA MET A 1 3.24 0.96 17.90
C MET A 1 4.61 0.59 17.33
N ILE A 2 4.84 -0.68 17.00
CA ILE A 2 6.07 -1.14 16.34
C ILE A 2 5.82 -1.10 14.82
N ALA A 3 6.80 -0.70 14.02
CA ALA A 3 6.71 -0.81 12.57
C ALA A 3 6.58 -2.29 12.16
N ILE A 4 5.49 -2.62 11.47
CA ILE A 4 5.19 -3.98 10.97
C ILE A 4 5.38 -3.95 9.47
N SER A 5 6.22 -4.84 8.94
CA SER A 5 6.39 -5.00 7.48
C SER A 5 5.94 -6.39 7.05
N ASN A 6 5.12 -6.46 6.02
CA ASN A 6 4.71 -7.72 5.38
C ASN A 6 4.48 -7.48 3.88
N GLY A 7 4.38 -8.55 3.10
CA GLY A 7 4.13 -8.47 1.68
C GLY A 7 3.48 -9.72 1.14
N PHE A 8 2.92 -9.61 -0.05
CA PHE A 8 2.31 -10.70 -0.78
C PHE A 8 2.49 -10.50 -2.27
N SER A 9 2.41 -11.58 -3.03
CA SER A 9 2.55 -11.53 -4.48
C SER A 9 1.50 -12.37 -5.16
N TYR A 10 1.07 -11.94 -6.34
CA TYR A 10 0.11 -12.65 -7.16
C TYR A 10 0.38 -12.36 -8.64
N ILE A 11 -0.03 -13.29 -9.50
CA ILE A 11 0.16 -13.20 -10.95
C ILE A 11 -1.18 -12.83 -11.57
N LEU A 12 -1.18 -11.86 -12.46
CA LEU A 12 -2.36 -11.47 -13.23
C LEU A 12 -2.00 -11.43 -14.73
N PRO A 13 -2.95 -11.73 -15.61
CA PRO A 13 -2.76 -11.56 -17.05
C PRO A 13 -3.00 -10.09 -17.47
N ASP A 14 -2.13 -9.56 -18.34
CA ASP A 14 -2.26 -8.25 -18.98
C ASP A 14 -3.43 -8.23 -19.97
N SER A 15 -3.80 -7.05 -20.49
CA SER A 15 -4.82 -6.91 -21.54
C SER A 15 -4.53 -7.75 -22.80
N LYS A 16 -3.27 -8.19 -22.99
CA LYS A 16 -2.85 -9.10 -24.06
C LYS A 16 -2.76 -10.58 -23.64
N GLY A 17 -3.19 -10.94 -22.42
CA GLY A 17 -3.14 -12.30 -21.88
C GLY A 17 -1.77 -12.74 -21.35
N LYS A 18 -0.81 -11.81 -21.24
CA LYS A 18 0.56 -12.10 -20.79
C LYS A 18 0.67 -12.02 -19.26
N PRO A 19 1.34 -12.96 -18.58
CA PRO A 19 1.46 -12.93 -17.13
C PRO A 19 2.34 -11.77 -16.66
N TYR A 20 1.84 -10.99 -15.70
CA TYR A 20 2.63 -10.04 -14.92
C TYR A 20 2.55 -10.39 -13.44
N THR A 21 3.68 -10.28 -12.75
CA THR A 21 3.77 -10.51 -11.31
C THR A 21 3.56 -9.19 -10.59
N ILE A 22 2.55 -9.11 -9.72
CA ILE A 22 2.41 -8.02 -8.75
C ILE A 22 3.00 -8.48 -7.42
N LYS A 23 3.97 -7.73 -6.90
CA LYS A 23 4.46 -7.86 -5.52
C LYS A 23 4.04 -6.63 -4.73
N VAL A 24 3.30 -6.84 -3.67
CA VAL A 24 2.86 -5.80 -2.74
C VAL A 24 3.68 -5.95 -1.47
N ASN A 25 4.34 -4.88 -1.04
CA ASN A 25 4.96 -4.79 0.27
C ASN A 25 4.30 -3.64 1.02
N PHE A 26 4.05 -3.80 2.31
CA PHE A 26 3.53 -2.73 3.13
C PHE A 26 4.23 -2.68 4.48
N THR A 27 4.36 -1.47 5.00
CA THR A 27 5.01 -1.18 6.28
C THR A 27 4.16 -0.20 7.06
N SER A 28 3.77 -0.54 8.28
CA SER A 28 3.19 0.44 9.19
C SER A 28 4.28 1.40 9.67
N MET A 29 3.98 2.68 9.54
CA MET A 29 4.82 3.78 10.00
C MET A 29 4.01 4.55 11.04
N PRO A 30 3.97 4.02 12.28
CA PRO A 30 3.27 4.71 13.34
C PRO A 30 3.97 6.02 13.68
N GLN A 31 3.20 7.02 14.06
CA GLN A 31 3.69 8.36 14.37
C GLN A 31 4.56 8.99 13.24
N SER A 32 4.18 8.80 11.98
CA SER A 32 4.90 9.36 10.84
C SER A 32 4.66 10.87 10.71
N TYR A 33 5.75 11.60 10.49
CA TYR A 33 5.75 13.05 10.20
C TYR A 33 5.76 13.35 8.69
N GLU A 34 5.69 12.32 7.83
CA GLU A 34 5.79 12.50 6.37
C GLU A 34 4.67 13.35 5.77
N ILE A 35 3.50 13.37 6.40
CA ILE A 35 2.31 14.11 5.93
C ILE A 35 2.00 15.31 6.83
N SER A 36 2.36 15.27 8.11
CA SER A 36 2.11 16.36 9.03
C SER A 36 3.33 16.56 9.94
N PRO A 37 4.07 17.66 9.79
CA PRO A 37 5.22 17.95 10.65
C PRO A 37 4.81 18.39 12.06
N GLY A 38 3.55 18.77 12.28
CA GLY A 38 3.04 19.25 13.56
C GLY A 38 2.39 18.18 14.42
N GLU A 39 1.77 17.17 13.80
CA GLU A 39 1.09 16.08 14.51
C GLU A 39 1.42 14.75 13.84
N PRO A 40 2.18 13.85 14.50
CA PRO A 40 2.52 12.57 13.92
C PRO A 40 1.26 11.72 13.73
N ILE A 41 1.12 11.10 12.56
CA ILE A 41 -0.04 10.28 12.22
C ILE A 41 0.37 8.85 11.91
N ASP A 42 -0.48 7.90 12.24
CA ASP A 42 -0.28 6.51 11.83
C ASP A 42 -0.62 6.36 10.34
N ILE A 43 0.36 5.87 9.57
CA ILE A 43 0.17 5.53 8.16
C ILE A 43 0.68 4.13 7.87
N ILE A 44 0.13 3.51 6.84
CA ILE A 44 0.69 2.29 6.26
C ILE A 44 1.22 2.66 4.88
N SER A 45 2.54 2.58 4.72
CA SER A 45 3.17 2.71 3.41
C SER A 45 2.99 1.41 2.63
N VAL A 46 2.56 1.50 1.37
CA VAL A 46 2.27 0.35 0.50
C VAL A 46 3.01 0.53 -0.82
N THR A 47 4.02 -0.30 -1.05
CA THR A 47 4.78 -0.36 -2.30
C THR A 47 4.30 -1.52 -3.16
N VAL A 48 3.83 -1.21 -4.36
CA VAL A 48 3.41 -2.19 -5.37
C VAL A 48 4.44 -2.22 -6.49
N LEU A 49 5.07 -3.37 -6.68
CA LEU A 49 6.01 -3.66 -7.74
C LEU A 49 5.32 -4.53 -8.78
N LYS A 50 5.15 -4.01 -9.99
CA LYS A 50 4.66 -4.75 -11.15
C LYS A 50 5.85 -5.20 -11.98
N ILE A 51 5.97 -6.50 -12.23
CA ILE A 51 7.06 -7.10 -13.00
C ILE A 51 6.46 -7.73 -14.25
N ASP A 52 6.92 -7.28 -15.41
CA ASP A 52 6.64 -7.92 -16.70
C ASP A 52 7.62 -9.08 -16.91
N GLU A 53 7.11 -10.31 -16.92
CA GLU A 53 7.95 -11.52 -16.95
C GLU A 53 8.65 -11.72 -18.31
N GLU A 54 8.17 -11.10 -19.39
CA GLU A 54 8.73 -11.25 -20.73
C GLU A 54 9.91 -10.31 -20.98
N SER A 55 9.78 -9.05 -20.55
CA SER A 55 10.80 -8.01 -20.73
C SER A 55 11.70 -7.83 -19.51
N GLY A 56 11.30 -8.35 -18.35
CA GLY A 56 11.94 -8.08 -17.06
C GLY A 56 11.73 -6.64 -16.58
N PHE A 57 10.85 -5.87 -17.24
CA PHE A 57 10.55 -4.49 -16.88
C PHE A 57 9.81 -4.43 -15.54
N GLN A 58 10.17 -3.44 -14.72
CA GLN A 58 9.64 -3.29 -13.37
C GLN A 58 9.08 -1.88 -13.18
N GLU A 59 7.82 -1.79 -12.75
CA GLU A 59 7.17 -0.54 -12.38
C GLU A 59 6.91 -0.52 -10.87
N ILE A 60 7.28 0.57 -10.22
CA ILE A 60 7.10 0.75 -8.78
C ILE A 60 6.06 1.83 -8.54
N PHE A 61 5.01 1.48 -7.82
CA PHE A 61 3.97 2.39 -7.37
C PHE A 61 3.99 2.47 -5.85
N ASN A 62 4.02 3.68 -5.31
CA ASN A 62 3.98 3.92 -3.87
C ASN A 62 2.63 4.53 -3.50
N TYR A 63 1.90 3.81 -2.66
CA TYR A 63 0.63 4.21 -2.09
C TYR A 63 0.77 4.29 -0.57
N TYR A 64 -0.20 4.96 0.04
CA TYR A 64 -0.27 5.13 1.48
C TYR A 64 -1.71 4.92 1.91
N ILE A 65 -1.90 4.23 3.02
CA ILE A 65 -3.20 4.09 3.69
C ILE A 65 -3.14 4.96 4.94
N ARG A 66 -4.13 5.82 5.10
CA ARG A 66 -4.24 6.75 6.22
C ARG A 66 -5.63 6.65 6.84
N ASP A 67 -5.68 6.70 8.17
CA ASP A 67 -6.93 6.96 8.90
C ASP A 67 -7.25 8.47 8.88
N MET A 68 -8.44 8.79 8.41
CA MET A 68 -9.00 10.14 8.49
C MET A 68 -10.33 10.06 9.24
N ASN A 69 -10.30 10.35 10.54
CA ASN A 69 -11.47 10.35 11.43
C ASN A 69 -12.18 8.99 11.51
N GLY A 70 -11.43 7.89 11.54
CA GLY A 70 -11.97 6.52 11.56
C GLY A 70 -12.28 5.94 10.18
N GLU A 71 -12.04 6.69 9.10
CA GLU A 71 -12.14 6.19 7.73
C GLU A 71 -10.76 5.97 7.11
N LEU A 72 -10.46 4.70 6.79
CA LEU A 72 -9.22 4.31 6.14
C LEU A 72 -9.30 4.55 4.62
N SER A 73 -8.46 5.47 4.16
CA SER A 73 -8.35 5.86 2.74
C SER A 73 -6.98 5.47 2.17
N ILE A 74 -6.96 4.98 0.93
CA ILE A 74 -5.73 4.74 0.16
C ILE A 74 -5.47 5.88 -0.82
N GLY A 75 -4.21 6.28 -0.97
CA GLY A 75 -3.85 7.41 -1.80
C GLY A 75 -2.36 7.50 -2.08
N THR A 76 -1.95 8.62 -2.67
CA THR A 76 -0.53 8.94 -2.91
C THR A 76 -0.14 10.18 -2.11
N MET A 77 1.14 10.29 -1.77
CA MET A 77 1.69 11.52 -1.21
C MET A 77 2.28 12.39 -2.31
N LYS A 78 1.88 13.66 -2.35
CA LYS A 78 2.48 14.66 -3.25
C LYS A 78 2.72 15.94 -2.46
N LYS A 79 3.96 16.41 -2.39
CA LYS A 79 4.35 17.61 -1.62
C LYS A 79 3.82 17.58 -0.17
N GLN A 80 4.02 16.46 0.53
CA GLN A 80 3.56 16.22 1.91
C GLN A 80 2.03 16.27 2.09
N GLN A 81 1.26 16.26 0.99
CA GLN A 81 -0.20 16.18 1.03
C GLN A 81 -0.65 14.79 0.60
N PHE A 82 -1.52 14.20 1.43
CA PHE A 82 -2.19 12.95 1.12
C PHE A 82 -3.31 13.20 0.12
N ASN A 83 -3.24 12.58 -1.04
CA ASN A 83 -4.27 12.64 -2.08
C ASN A 83 -4.96 11.28 -2.16
N PRO A 84 -6.20 11.13 -1.64
CA PRO A 84 -6.93 9.87 -1.74
C PRO A 84 -7.24 9.56 -3.21
N ILE A 85 -7.13 8.29 -3.58
CA ILE A 85 -7.43 7.81 -4.93
C ILE A 85 -8.63 6.88 -4.84
N LYS A 86 -9.72 7.23 -5.52
CA LYS A 86 -10.89 6.37 -5.65
C LYS A 86 -10.72 5.46 -6.87
N SER A 87 -10.31 4.22 -6.62
CA SER A 87 -10.18 3.17 -7.64
C SER A 87 -10.56 1.85 -7.01
N GLN A 88 -11.46 1.09 -7.65
CA GLN A 88 -11.90 -0.22 -7.15
C GLN A 88 -10.72 -1.15 -6.87
N MET A 89 -9.75 -1.20 -7.79
CA MET A 89 -8.52 -1.99 -7.62
C MET A 89 -7.73 -1.58 -6.38
N LEU A 90 -7.64 -0.28 -6.09
CA LEU A 90 -6.91 0.22 -4.92
C LEU A 90 -7.69 0.00 -3.63
N GLU A 91 -9.02 0.02 -3.68
CA GLU A 91 -9.86 -0.33 -2.54
C GLU A 91 -9.69 -1.80 -2.17
N GLU A 92 -9.70 -2.71 -3.15
CA GLU A 92 -9.40 -4.13 -2.90
C GLU A 92 -7.99 -4.33 -2.34
N LEU A 93 -7.00 -3.61 -2.87
CA LEU A 93 -5.63 -3.62 -2.35
C LEU A 93 -5.58 -3.14 -0.89
N LYS A 94 -6.29 -2.05 -0.57
CA LYS A 94 -6.42 -1.49 0.77
C LYS A 94 -6.97 -2.53 1.73
N GLU A 95 -8.10 -3.16 1.39
CA GLU A 95 -8.71 -4.21 2.22
C GLU A 95 -7.74 -5.39 2.45
N GLN A 96 -7.06 -5.86 1.41
CA GLN A 96 -6.07 -6.94 1.55
C GLN A 96 -4.88 -6.58 2.45
N VAL A 97 -4.41 -5.34 2.39
CA VAL A 97 -3.34 -4.85 3.27
C VAL A 97 -3.84 -4.77 4.71
N LEU A 98 -5.05 -4.26 4.93
CA LEU A 98 -5.65 -4.10 6.25
C LEU A 98 -5.91 -5.44 6.94
N VAL A 99 -6.49 -6.42 6.23
CA VAL A 99 -6.73 -7.76 6.77
C VAL A 99 -5.42 -8.39 7.23
N ARG A 100 -4.37 -8.34 6.38
CA ARG A 100 -3.05 -8.87 6.74
C ARG A 100 -2.40 -8.08 7.89
N TYR A 101 -2.59 -6.76 7.92
CA TYR A 101 -2.10 -5.92 9.01
C TYR A 101 -2.75 -6.28 10.35
N GLU A 102 -4.07 -6.46 10.37
CA GLU A 102 -4.80 -6.90 11.57
C GLU A 102 -4.39 -8.28 12.03
N ASP A 103 -4.16 -9.22 11.10
CA ASP A 103 -3.72 -10.58 11.41
C ASP A 103 -2.38 -10.56 12.16
N ILE A 104 -1.39 -9.82 11.65
CA ILE A 104 -0.08 -9.66 12.30
C ILE A 104 -0.19 -8.88 13.62
N ALA A 105 -1.10 -7.91 13.70
CA ALA A 105 -1.31 -7.13 14.91
C ALA A 105 -1.98 -7.95 16.03
N LYS A 106 -2.79 -8.97 15.68
CA LYS A 106 -3.44 -9.89 16.63
C LYS A 106 -2.55 -11.05 17.06
N GLU A 107 -1.56 -11.43 16.26
CA GLU A 107 -0.57 -12.47 16.62
C GLU A 107 0.51 -11.98 17.63
N LYS A 108 0.48 -10.72 18.06
CA LYS A 108 1.38 -10.14 19.08
C LYS A 108 0.69 -9.90 20.41
#